data_AF-A0A963SDD7-F1
#
_entry.id   AF-A0A963SDD7-F1
#
_cell.length_a   1.000
_cell.length_b   1.000
_cell.length_c   1.000
_cell.angle_alpha   90.00
_cell.angle_beta   90.00
_cell.angle_gamma   90.00
#
_symmetry.space_group_name_H-M   'P 1'
#
loop_
_entity.id
_entity.type
_entity.pdbx_description
1 polymer ?
#
loop_
_entity_poly.entity_id
_entity_poly.type
_entity_poly.pdbx_seq_one_letter_code
_entity_poly.pdbx_strand_id
1 'polypeptide(L)'
;MKTIRLALLATAAFALPAAPALADHHAEAVAEEAAPKSEHDKLHELFDDSDARGLEINPIGRLFRGDDENAGKLGDFLTDSNFYANRLDTQLNLAKLELIDRSKLDETDQLAYDVFKYTQESGLRGQTDEIRALTEVRPINHFFGFHTFYPDFASGDSAAEFKTLANYEDNLSRHNDYIAISDRAIERSREGMASGVLETSLTIGIVVQ
;
A
#
# COMPACT_ATOMS: atom_id res chain seq x y z
N MET A 1 -91.42 21.05 -31.18
CA MET A 1 -92.17 22.15 -30.54
C MET A 1 -91.45 22.55 -29.26
N LYS A 2 -91.30 23.87 -28.98
CA LYS A 2 -90.91 24.50 -27.68
C LYS A 2 -89.51 24.12 -27.12
N THR A 3 -88.55 25.00 -26.79
CA THR A 3 -88.50 26.25 -25.96
C THR A 3 -88.81 26.00 -24.47
N ILE A 4 -88.12 26.52 -23.44
CA ILE A 4 -86.91 27.38 -23.25
C ILE A 4 -86.64 27.49 -21.71
N ARG A 5 -85.42 27.88 -21.25
CA ARG A 5 -85.04 28.36 -19.86
C ARG A 5 -85.16 27.35 -18.68
N LEU A 6 -84.61 27.58 -17.47
CA LEU A 6 -83.40 28.28 -16.93
C LEU A 6 -83.49 28.21 -15.37
N ALA A 7 -82.42 27.85 -14.64
CA ALA A 7 -82.30 28.10 -13.19
C ALA A 7 -80.83 28.05 -12.70
N LEU A 8 -80.48 28.89 -11.72
CA LEU A 8 -79.15 28.98 -11.05
C LEU A 8 -79.12 28.20 -9.72
N LEU A 9 -77.91 27.84 -9.27
CA LEU A 9 -77.35 27.93 -7.89
C LEU A 9 -75.86 27.48 -7.99
N ALA A 10 -74.84 28.32 -7.70
CA ALA A 10 -74.21 28.53 -6.38
C ALA A 10 -73.91 27.20 -5.62
N THR A 11 -72.72 26.86 -5.12
CA THR A 11 -71.41 27.55 -4.88
C THR A 11 -70.27 26.52 -5.13
N ALA A 12 -68.95 26.75 -5.00
CA ALA A 12 -68.06 27.89 -4.71
C ALA A 12 -66.67 27.62 -5.39
N ALA A 13 -65.69 28.53 -5.26
CA ALA A 13 -64.31 28.33 -5.74
C ALA A 13 -63.30 28.20 -4.59
N PHE A 14 -62.52 27.11 -4.57
CA PHE A 14 -61.31 27.00 -3.75
C PHE A 14 -60.14 27.62 -4.51
N ALA A 15 -59.53 28.67 -3.97
CA ALA A 15 -58.29 29.22 -4.49
C ALA A 15 -57.10 28.41 -3.96
N LEU A 16 -56.32 27.79 -4.86
CA LEU A 16 -54.97 27.36 -4.52
C LEU A 16 -54.05 28.58 -4.45
N PRO A 17 -53.17 28.70 -3.44
CA PRO A 17 -52.10 29.69 -3.48
C PRO A 17 -51.10 29.31 -4.57
N ALA A 18 -50.76 30.26 -5.43
CA ALA A 18 -49.67 30.09 -6.39
C ALA A 18 -48.34 30.01 -5.62
N ALA A 19 -47.67 28.86 -5.68
CA ALA A 19 -46.28 28.77 -5.25
C ALA A 19 -45.43 29.64 -6.20
N PRO A 20 -44.47 30.42 -5.69
CA PRO A 20 -43.54 31.14 -6.55
C PRO A 20 -42.71 30.11 -7.33
N ALA A 21 -42.70 30.23 -8.65
CA ALA A 21 -41.75 29.49 -9.48
C ALA A 21 -40.34 29.98 -9.15
N LEU A 22 -39.64 29.25 -8.28
CA LEU A 22 -38.18 29.31 -8.23
C LEU A 22 -37.71 28.84 -9.60
N ALA A 23 -37.14 29.78 -10.37
CA ALA A 23 -36.39 29.41 -11.55
C ALA A 23 -35.17 28.63 -11.07
N ASP A 24 -35.21 27.31 -11.24
CA ASP A 24 -34.02 26.49 -11.13
C ASP A 24 -33.04 26.99 -12.19
N HIS A 25 -32.09 27.82 -11.75
CA HIS A 25 -30.82 27.98 -12.42
C HIS A 25 -30.05 26.66 -12.27
N HIS A 26 -30.52 25.65 -13.00
CA HIS A 26 -29.72 24.52 -13.40
C HIS A 26 -28.66 25.06 -14.36
N ALA A 27 -27.67 25.77 -13.81
CA ALA A 27 -26.39 25.88 -14.45
C ALA A 27 -25.96 24.44 -14.70
N GLU A 28 -25.84 24.06 -15.96
CA GLU A 28 -25.07 22.88 -16.32
C GLU A 28 -23.70 23.10 -15.69
N ALA A 29 -23.45 22.40 -14.58
CA ALA A 29 -22.12 22.21 -14.08
C ALA A 29 -21.44 21.35 -15.14
N VAL A 30 -20.88 22.03 -16.15
CA VAL A 30 -19.92 21.46 -17.07
C VAL A 30 -18.85 20.87 -16.16
N ALA A 31 -18.87 19.54 -16.02
CA ALA A 31 -17.81 18.83 -15.34
C ALA A 31 -16.54 19.20 -16.11
N GLU A 32 -15.70 20.02 -15.48
CA GLU A 32 -14.50 20.53 -16.11
C GLU A 32 -13.58 19.33 -16.29
N GLU A 33 -13.63 18.75 -17.49
CA GLU A 33 -13.00 17.49 -17.83
C GLU A 33 -11.50 17.70 -17.72
N ALA A 34 -10.94 17.25 -16.59
CA ALA A 34 -9.57 17.56 -16.22
C ALA A 34 -8.63 17.19 -17.37
N ALA A 35 -7.82 18.15 -17.80
CA ALA A 35 -6.93 17.96 -18.94
C ALA A 35 -6.11 16.67 -18.75
N PRO A 36 -5.97 15.83 -19.79
CA PRO A 36 -5.33 14.54 -19.64
C PRO A 36 -3.89 14.73 -19.14
N LYS A 37 -3.56 14.08 -18.02
CA LYS A 37 -2.23 14.11 -17.41
C LYS A 37 -1.15 13.79 -18.43
N SER A 38 -0.02 14.49 -18.37
CA SER A 38 1.12 14.18 -19.22
C SER A 38 1.75 12.83 -18.83
N GLU A 39 2.55 12.23 -19.71
CA GLU A 39 3.26 10.98 -19.38
C GLU A 39 4.27 11.18 -18.23
N HIS A 40 4.84 12.38 -18.10
CA HIS A 40 5.63 12.80 -16.92
C HIS A 40 4.79 12.71 -15.65
N ASP A 41 3.65 13.40 -15.60
CA ASP A 41 2.79 13.43 -14.40
C ASP A 41 2.34 12.01 -13.99
N LYS A 42 2.01 11.16 -14.96
CA LYS A 42 1.64 9.75 -14.71
C LYS A 42 2.80 8.92 -14.15
N LEU A 43 4.03 9.18 -14.59
CA LEU A 43 5.22 8.46 -14.15
C LEU A 43 5.59 8.82 -12.71
N HIS A 44 5.61 10.11 -12.39
CA HIS A 44 5.87 10.57 -11.02
C HIS A 44 4.72 10.20 -10.08
N GLU A 45 3.46 10.30 -10.53
CA GLU A 45 2.31 9.77 -9.77
C GLU A 45 2.46 8.28 -9.48
N LEU A 46 2.90 7.46 -10.43
CA LEU A 46 3.18 6.03 -10.22
C LEU A 46 4.28 5.78 -9.18
N PHE A 47 5.33 6.61 -9.17
CA PHE A 47 6.40 6.50 -8.17
C PHE A 47 5.91 6.82 -6.77
N ASP A 48 5.19 7.94 -6.59
CA ASP A 48 4.58 8.33 -5.31
C ASP A 48 3.60 7.26 -4.80
N ASP A 49 2.74 6.75 -5.71
CA ASP A 49 1.80 5.67 -5.46
C ASP A 49 2.49 4.37 -4.98
N SER A 50 3.61 4.02 -5.64
CA SER A 50 4.40 2.83 -5.35
C SER A 50 5.11 2.96 -4.00
N ASP A 51 5.62 4.14 -3.70
CA ASP A 51 6.31 4.42 -2.44
C ASP A 51 5.33 4.37 -1.25
N ALA A 52 4.16 5.02 -1.38
CA ALA A 52 3.11 4.99 -0.37
C ALA A 52 2.64 3.56 -0.07
N ARG A 53 2.39 2.73 -1.10
CA ARG A 53 2.05 1.31 -0.91
C ARG A 53 3.20 0.51 -0.28
N GLY A 54 4.44 0.81 -0.65
CA GLY A 54 5.63 0.21 -0.03
C GLY A 54 5.74 0.49 1.46
N LEU A 55 5.42 1.71 1.91
CA LEU A 55 5.39 2.10 3.32
C LEU A 55 4.24 1.46 4.11
N GLU A 56 3.09 1.21 3.48
CA GLU A 56 1.99 0.46 4.12
C GLU A 56 2.32 -1.04 4.29
N ILE A 57 3.05 -1.62 3.33
CA ILE A 57 3.52 -3.00 3.38
C ILE A 57 4.66 -3.15 4.41
N ASN A 58 5.58 -2.17 4.46
CA ASN A 58 6.74 -2.16 5.35
C ASN A 58 6.81 -0.86 6.18
N PRO A 59 6.07 -0.78 7.31
CA PRO A 59 5.96 0.43 8.11
C PRO A 59 7.30 0.88 8.73
N ILE A 60 8.27 -0.03 8.89
CA ILE A 60 9.63 0.30 9.37
C ILE A 60 10.30 1.33 8.45
N GLY A 61 9.96 1.33 7.15
CA GLY A 61 10.50 2.27 6.17
C GLY A 61 10.22 3.75 6.48
N ARG A 62 9.18 4.05 7.28
CA ARG A 62 8.81 5.40 7.70
C ARG A 62 9.85 6.00 8.65
N LEU A 63 10.27 5.24 9.66
CA LEU A 63 11.27 5.68 10.65
C LEU A 63 12.62 6.01 10.02
N PHE A 64 13.06 5.26 9.00
CA PHE A 64 14.27 5.57 8.23
C PHE A 64 14.22 6.90 7.45
N ARG A 65 13.03 7.52 7.34
CA ARG A 65 12.78 8.80 6.67
C ARG A 65 12.41 9.93 7.64
N GLY A 66 12.41 9.65 8.95
CA GLY A 66 12.00 10.60 9.99
C GLY A 66 10.48 10.75 10.15
N ASP A 67 9.71 9.79 9.64
CA ASP A 67 8.26 9.68 9.85
C ASP A 67 7.96 8.67 10.96
N ASP A 68 7.24 9.11 12.00
CA ASP A 68 6.85 8.29 13.15
C ASP A 68 5.40 7.75 13.06
N GLU A 69 4.72 7.94 11.92
CA GLU A 69 3.42 7.33 11.67
C GLU A 69 3.50 5.79 11.78
N ASN A 70 2.69 5.21 12.66
CA ASN A 70 2.67 3.78 12.99
C ASN A 70 4.01 3.20 13.52
N ALA A 71 4.91 4.04 14.06
CA ALA A 71 6.22 3.61 14.58
C ALA A 71 6.18 2.43 15.58
N GLY A 72 5.10 2.27 16.36
CA GLY A 72 4.91 1.15 17.28
C GLY A 72 4.74 -0.25 16.66
N LYS A 73 4.90 -0.42 15.35
CA LYS A 73 4.79 -1.70 14.61
C LYS A 73 6.07 -2.03 13.84
N LEU A 74 6.34 -3.32 13.67
CA LEU A 74 7.28 -3.82 12.66
C LEU A 74 6.54 -4.20 11.37
N GLY A 75 5.29 -4.65 11.44
CA GLY A 75 4.55 -5.14 10.28
C GLY A 75 4.63 -6.65 10.09
N ASP A 76 3.97 -7.16 9.06
CA ASP A 76 3.54 -8.57 9.02
C ASP A 76 4.55 -9.55 8.39
N PHE A 77 5.83 -9.42 8.73
CA PHE A 77 6.88 -10.24 8.12
C PHE A 77 6.68 -11.76 8.30
N LEU A 78 7.17 -12.52 7.31
CA LEU A 78 7.11 -13.98 7.19
C LEU A 78 5.70 -14.59 7.00
N THR A 79 4.64 -13.80 6.87
CA THR A 79 3.31 -14.29 6.48
C THR A 79 3.15 -14.39 4.97
N ASP A 80 2.25 -15.29 4.56
CA ASP A 80 1.72 -15.38 3.21
C ASP A 80 1.11 -14.04 2.74
N SER A 81 0.37 -13.35 3.62
CA SER A 81 -0.22 -12.04 3.33
C SER A 81 0.83 -11.01 2.92
N ASN A 82 1.94 -10.90 3.65
CA ASN A 82 3.02 -9.98 3.32
C ASN A 82 3.71 -10.35 2.00
N PHE A 83 3.98 -11.65 1.76
CA PHE A 83 4.52 -12.09 0.47
C PHE A 83 3.61 -11.72 -0.70
N TYR A 84 2.32 -12.03 -0.60
CA TYR A 84 1.36 -11.71 -1.65
C TYR A 84 1.16 -10.20 -1.82
N ALA A 85 1.19 -9.40 -0.76
CA ALA A 85 1.12 -7.93 -0.84
C ALA A 85 2.32 -7.36 -1.64
N ASN A 86 3.55 -7.77 -1.31
CA ASN A 86 4.75 -7.37 -2.05
C ASN A 86 4.68 -7.78 -3.54
N ARG A 87 4.20 -9.00 -3.82
CA ARG A 87 4.09 -9.51 -5.20
C ARG A 87 3.00 -8.79 -6.01
N LEU A 88 1.84 -8.55 -5.41
CA LEU A 88 0.73 -7.85 -6.04
C LEU A 88 1.05 -6.38 -6.28
N ASP A 89 1.74 -5.70 -5.36
CA ASP A 89 2.25 -4.35 -5.60
C ASP A 89 3.25 -4.33 -6.76
N THR A 90 4.22 -5.25 -6.78
CA THR A 90 5.20 -5.37 -7.86
C THR A 90 4.53 -5.54 -9.23
N GLN A 91 3.49 -6.38 -9.30
CA GLN A 91 2.67 -6.60 -10.50
C GLN A 91 1.84 -5.38 -10.89
N LEU A 92 1.22 -4.71 -9.92
CA LEU A 92 0.43 -3.49 -10.15
C LEU A 92 1.31 -2.36 -10.70
N ASN A 93 2.53 -2.21 -10.19
CA ASN A 93 3.48 -1.20 -10.63
C ASN A 93 3.88 -1.42 -12.10
N LEU A 94 4.16 -2.67 -12.49
CA LEU A 94 4.42 -3.02 -13.91
C LEU A 94 3.19 -2.75 -14.80
N ALA A 95 2.00 -3.17 -14.36
CA ALA A 95 0.78 -2.96 -15.12
C ALA A 95 0.44 -1.46 -15.31
N LYS A 96 0.68 -0.61 -14.30
CA LYS A 96 0.56 0.85 -14.42
C LYS A 96 1.63 1.45 -15.34
N LEU A 97 2.86 0.96 -15.26
CA LEU A 97 3.99 1.43 -16.08
C LEU A 97 3.80 1.13 -17.59
N GLU A 98 3.10 0.05 -17.93
CA GLU A 98 2.73 -0.28 -19.32
C GLU A 98 1.71 0.70 -19.93
N LEU A 99 0.98 1.48 -19.11
CA LEU A 99 0.04 2.50 -19.57
C LEU A 99 0.72 3.85 -19.90
N ILE A 100 2.01 3.97 -19.63
CA ILE A 100 2.79 5.20 -19.82
C ILE A 100 3.56 5.11 -21.14
N ASP A 101 3.33 6.08 -22.02
CA ASP A 101 3.98 6.13 -23.33
C ASP A 101 5.40 6.69 -23.20
N ARG A 102 6.36 5.77 -22.99
CA ARG A 102 7.81 6.06 -22.87
C ARG A 102 8.35 6.94 -24.00
N SER A 103 7.73 6.98 -25.18
CA SER A 103 8.21 7.82 -26.31
C SER A 103 7.94 9.31 -26.14
N LYS A 104 7.04 9.69 -25.21
CA LYS A 104 6.70 11.09 -24.89
C LYS A 104 7.39 11.62 -23.63
N LEU A 105 8.14 10.77 -22.93
CA LEU A 105 8.97 11.14 -21.79
C LEU A 105 10.26 11.83 -22.26
N ASP A 106 10.82 12.72 -21.45
CA ASP A 106 12.14 13.29 -21.70
C ASP A 106 13.28 12.29 -21.40
N GLU A 107 14.53 12.64 -21.66
CA GLU A 107 15.67 11.73 -21.46
C GLU A 107 15.85 11.30 -19.99
N THR A 108 15.45 12.13 -19.03
CA THR A 108 15.55 11.84 -17.58
C THR A 108 14.44 10.90 -17.14
N ASP A 109 13.19 11.19 -17.54
CA ASP A 109 12.04 10.35 -17.25
C ASP A 109 12.13 9.00 -17.97
N GLN A 110 12.69 8.94 -19.19
CA GLN A 110 12.96 7.68 -19.89
C GLN A 110 13.94 6.80 -19.11
N LEU A 111 14.98 7.39 -18.51
CA LEU A 111 15.91 6.66 -17.64
C LEU A 111 15.23 6.21 -16.34
N ALA A 112 14.41 7.07 -15.72
CA ALA A 112 13.66 6.72 -14.52
C ALA A 112 12.67 5.56 -14.77
N TYR A 113 11.94 5.61 -15.89
CA TYR A 113 11.06 4.56 -16.39
C TYR A 113 11.82 3.23 -16.54
N ASP A 114 12.98 3.24 -17.21
CA ASP A 114 13.75 2.01 -17.48
C ASP A 114 14.34 1.41 -16.19
N VAL A 115 14.84 2.25 -15.26
CA VAL A 115 15.37 1.81 -13.97
C VAL A 115 14.25 1.25 -13.07
N PHE A 116 13.09 1.91 -13.03
CA PHE A 116 11.93 1.42 -12.30
C PHE A 116 11.44 0.09 -12.88
N LYS A 117 11.28 0.00 -14.22
CA LYS A 117 10.93 -1.24 -14.92
C LYS A 117 11.88 -2.39 -14.58
N TYR A 118 13.19 -2.17 -14.71
CA TYR A 118 14.21 -3.17 -14.40
C TYR A 118 14.11 -3.64 -12.93
N THR A 119 13.90 -2.71 -12.01
CA THR A 119 13.77 -3.00 -10.57
C THR A 119 12.53 -3.86 -10.30
N GLN A 120 11.36 -3.47 -10.81
CA GLN A 120 10.11 -4.21 -10.62
C GLN A 120 10.16 -5.60 -11.28
N GLU A 121 10.66 -5.71 -12.52
CA GLU A 121 10.84 -7.01 -13.18
C GLU A 121 11.83 -7.90 -12.43
N SER A 122 12.90 -7.33 -11.86
CA SER A 122 13.88 -8.11 -11.08
C SER A 122 13.34 -8.55 -9.73
N GLY A 123 12.53 -7.72 -9.07
CA GLY A 123 11.77 -8.11 -7.88
C GLY A 123 10.81 -9.26 -8.19
N LEU A 124 10.00 -9.12 -9.25
CA LEU A 124 9.01 -10.14 -9.62
C LEU A 124 9.66 -11.49 -10.00
N ARG A 125 10.82 -11.46 -10.70
CA ARG A 125 11.62 -12.67 -10.97
C ARG A 125 12.07 -13.38 -9.70
N GLY A 126 12.23 -12.68 -8.58
CA GLY A 126 12.56 -13.24 -7.26
C GLY A 126 11.36 -13.71 -6.44
N GLN A 127 10.13 -13.49 -6.92
CA GLN A 127 8.88 -13.75 -6.20
C GLN A 127 8.07 -14.91 -6.80
N THR A 128 8.72 -15.87 -7.49
CA THR A 128 8.04 -17.10 -7.93
C THR A 128 7.77 -18.04 -6.75
N ASP A 129 6.79 -18.93 -6.88
CA ASP A 129 6.46 -19.86 -5.79
C ASP A 129 7.60 -20.87 -5.54
N GLU A 130 8.39 -21.22 -6.57
CA GLU A 130 9.59 -22.06 -6.43
C GLU A 130 10.71 -21.34 -5.65
N ILE A 131 10.94 -20.05 -5.93
CA ILE A 131 11.94 -19.28 -5.17
C ILE A 131 11.45 -19.09 -3.74
N ARG A 132 10.16 -18.76 -3.54
CA ARG A 132 9.53 -18.64 -2.23
C ARG A 132 9.75 -19.88 -1.36
N ALA A 133 9.46 -21.06 -1.92
CA ALA A 133 9.66 -22.36 -1.26
C ALA A 133 11.14 -22.64 -0.92
N LEU A 134 12.09 -22.01 -1.63
CA LEU A 134 13.52 -22.12 -1.35
C LEU A 134 14.02 -21.06 -0.35
N THR A 135 13.35 -19.92 -0.18
CA THR A 135 13.87 -18.77 0.59
C THR A 135 13.15 -18.52 1.91
N GLU A 136 11.82 -18.55 1.97
CA GLU A 136 11.08 -18.19 3.20
C GLU A 136 11.35 -19.16 4.37
N VAL A 137 11.61 -20.43 4.05
CA VAL A 137 11.95 -21.48 5.01
C VAL A 137 13.37 -21.37 5.58
N ARG A 138 14.13 -20.34 5.17
CA ARG A 138 15.48 -19.99 5.67
C ARG A 138 15.51 -18.55 6.19
N PRO A 139 14.72 -18.20 7.22
CA PRO A 139 14.47 -16.81 7.64
C PRO A 139 15.62 -16.18 8.46
N ILE A 140 16.59 -16.97 8.93
CA ILE A 140 17.69 -16.52 9.77
C ILE A 140 19.01 -17.11 9.29
N ASN A 141 20.05 -16.28 9.27
CA ASN A 141 21.41 -16.69 8.94
C ASN A 141 22.42 -15.67 9.52
N HIS A 142 23.70 -16.01 9.59
CA HIS A 142 24.74 -15.18 10.23
C HIS A 142 24.89 -13.73 9.75
N PHE A 143 24.25 -13.36 8.63
CA PHE A 143 24.27 -12.03 8.05
C PHE A 143 22.90 -11.34 8.08
N PHE A 144 21.78 -12.09 7.97
CA PHE A 144 20.44 -11.52 7.85
C PHE A 144 19.38 -12.22 8.70
N GLY A 145 18.31 -11.48 8.99
CA GLY A 145 17.12 -11.93 9.69
C GLY A 145 16.79 -11.03 10.87
N PHE A 146 15.60 -11.15 11.44
CA PHE A 146 15.17 -10.28 12.53
C PHE A 146 16.04 -10.39 13.79
N HIS A 147 16.68 -11.55 14.02
CA HIS A 147 17.62 -11.74 15.12
C HIS A 147 18.91 -10.89 15.04
N THR A 148 19.37 -10.48 13.84
CA THR A 148 20.50 -9.54 13.68
C THR A 148 20.00 -8.10 13.55
N PHE A 149 18.92 -7.87 12.80
CA PHE A 149 18.38 -6.54 12.53
C PHE A 149 17.74 -5.90 13.77
N TYR A 150 16.86 -6.61 14.48
CA TYR A 150 16.01 -5.98 15.49
C TYR A 150 16.77 -5.47 16.73
N PRO A 151 17.82 -6.14 17.25
CA PRO A 151 18.60 -5.60 18.36
C PRO A 151 19.29 -4.26 18.05
N ASP A 152 19.78 -4.08 16.82
CA ASP A 152 20.33 -2.80 16.35
C ASP A 152 19.23 -1.75 16.19
N PHE A 153 18.15 -2.11 15.50
CA PHE A 153 17.02 -1.21 15.27
C PHE A 153 16.38 -0.71 16.56
N ALA A 154 16.19 -1.60 17.54
CA ALA A 154 15.58 -1.32 18.84
C ALA A 154 16.58 -0.84 19.92
N SER A 155 17.81 -0.47 19.55
CA SER A 155 18.83 0.04 20.48
C SER A 155 18.62 1.51 20.89
N GLY A 156 17.99 2.30 20.03
CA GLY A 156 17.94 3.76 20.13
C GLY A 156 19.06 4.49 19.38
N ASP A 157 20.09 3.79 18.90
CA ASP A 157 21.22 4.34 18.12
C ASP A 157 20.99 4.30 16.59
N SER A 158 19.93 3.59 16.16
CA SER A 158 19.50 3.42 14.77
C SER A 158 18.27 4.31 14.47
N ALA A 159 17.49 4.01 13.42
CA ALA A 159 16.36 4.85 13.00
C ALA A 159 15.21 4.98 14.03
N ALA A 160 15.13 4.09 15.02
CA ALA A 160 14.14 4.16 16.09
C ALA A 160 14.69 4.82 17.36
N GLU A 161 15.03 6.10 17.27
CA GLU A 161 15.70 6.89 18.32
C GLU A 161 14.88 7.05 19.61
N PHE A 162 15.54 7.08 20.78
CA PHE A 162 14.88 7.21 22.09
C PHE A 162 14.86 8.64 22.66
N LYS A 163 14.28 9.58 21.92
CA LYS A 163 14.26 11.02 22.27
C LYS A 163 13.08 11.45 23.14
N THR A 164 11.94 10.79 23.02
CA THR A 164 10.67 11.15 23.69
C THR A 164 10.02 9.92 24.33
N LEU A 165 9.07 10.14 25.27
CA LEU A 165 8.31 9.04 25.89
C LEU A 165 7.63 8.15 24.85
N ALA A 166 7.01 8.76 23.82
CA ALA A 166 6.36 8.04 22.74
C ALA A 166 7.31 7.05 22.05
N ASN A 167 8.58 7.42 21.82
CA ASN A 167 9.54 6.50 21.19
C ASN A 167 9.85 5.26 22.06
N TYR A 168 9.84 5.38 23.39
CA TYR A 168 9.98 4.24 24.30
C TYR A 168 8.71 3.36 24.28
N GLU A 169 7.53 3.98 24.23
CA GLU A 169 6.23 3.28 24.15
C GLU A 169 6.08 2.53 22.82
N ASP A 170 6.45 3.15 21.70
CA ASP A 170 6.53 2.52 20.38
C ASP A 170 7.52 1.35 20.38
N ASN A 171 8.69 1.50 21.01
CA ASN A 171 9.67 0.42 21.06
C ASN A 171 9.16 -0.79 21.85
N LEU A 172 8.51 -0.52 22.99
CA LEU A 172 7.87 -1.56 23.79
C LEU A 172 6.72 -2.24 23.02
N SER A 173 5.97 -1.49 22.21
CA SER A 173 4.95 -2.04 21.31
C SER A 173 5.56 -2.97 20.26
N ARG A 174 6.65 -2.54 19.60
CA ARG A 174 7.36 -3.33 18.57
C ARG A 174 7.88 -4.69 19.08
N HIS A 175 8.12 -4.85 20.38
CA HIS A 175 8.53 -6.14 20.95
C HIS A 175 7.48 -7.24 20.72
N ASN A 176 6.18 -6.91 20.66
CA ASN A 176 5.12 -7.88 20.40
C ASN A 176 5.24 -8.45 18.97
N ASP A 177 5.44 -7.57 17.98
CA ASP A 177 5.66 -7.99 16.59
C ASP A 177 6.97 -8.79 16.46
N TYR A 178 8.03 -8.41 17.16
CA TYR A 178 9.30 -9.15 17.13
C TYR A 178 9.15 -10.59 17.65
N ILE A 179 8.37 -10.79 18.72
CA ILE A 179 8.04 -12.14 19.24
C ILE A 179 7.26 -12.91 18.17
N ALA A 180 6.20 -12.33 17.61
CA ALA A 180 5.39 -12.98 16.58
C ALA A 180 6.19 -13.33 15.31
N ILE A 181 7.08 -12.46 14.86
CA ILE A 181 7.99 -12.70 13.72
C ILE A 181 9.00 -13.81 14.06
N SER A 182 9.49 -13.86 15.30
CA SER A 182 10.40 -14.91 15.76
C SER A 182 9.72 -16.28 15.81
N ASP A 183 8.48 -16.36 16.27
CA ASP A 183 7.67 -17.59 16.25
C ASP A 183 7.45 -18.07 14.80
N ARG A 184 7.07 -17.17 13.90
CA ARG A 184 6.95 -17.48 12.45
C ARG A 184 8.29 -17.94 11.86
N ALA A 185 9.41 -17.34 12.26
CA ALA A 185 10.73 -17.76 11.79
C ALA A 185 11.08 -19.19 12.25
N ILE A 186 10.68 -19.58 13.46
CA ILE A 186 10.81 -20.95 13.95
C ILE A 186 9.91 -21.91 13.14
N GLU A 187 8.67 -21.51 12.84
CA GLU A 187 7.75 -22.30 12.00
C GLU A 187 8.28 -22.50 10.59
N ARG A 188 8.69 -21.42 9.90
CA ARG A 188 9.34 -21.48 8.58
C ARG A 188 10.60 -22.35 8.58
N SER A 189 11.42 -22.28 9.64
CA SER A 189 12.60 -23.14 9.76
C SER A 189 12.22 -24.63 9.90
N ARG A 190 11.11 -24.95 10.59
CA ARG A 190 10.57 -26.32 10.67
C ARG A 190 10.00 -26.80 9.34
N GLU A 191 9.38 -25.92 8.55
CA GLU A 191 8.97 -26.21 7.17
C GLU A 191 10.21 -26.52 6.28
N GLY A 192 11.32 -25.81 6.49
CA GLY A 192 12.61 -26.10 5.87
C GLY A 192 13.15 -27.48 6.23
N MET A 193 13.07 -27.86 7.50
CA MET A 193 13.42 -29.22 7.96
C MET A 193 12.53 -30.31 7.33
N ALA A 194 11.25 -30.03 7.11
CA ALA A 194 10.33 -30.99 6.49
C ALA A 194 10.51 -31.11 4.96
N SER A 195 10.83 -30.00 4.28
CA SER A 195 11.08 -29.96 2.84
C SER A 195 12.51 -30.34 2.42
N GLY A 196 13.44 -30.36 3.37
CA GLY A 196 14.87 -30.56 3.11
C GLY A 196 15.62 -29.30 2.66
N VAL A 197 14.94 -28.15 2.61
CA VAL A 197 15.53 -26.84 2.29
C VAL A 197 16.03 -26.20 3.58
N LEU A 198 17.34 -26.23 3.78
CA LEU A 198 17.98 -25.82 5.04
C LEU A 198 19.09 -24.80 4.82
N GLU A 199 19.34 -23.98 5.84
CA GLU A 199 20.59 -23.24 5.94
C GLU A 199 21.78 -24.16 6.22
N THR A 200 22.98 -23.70 5.90
CA THR A 200 24.19 -24.53 6.10
C THR A 200 24.55 -24.64 7.58
N SER A 201 25.12 -25.78 8.00
CA SER A 201 25.60 -25.95 9.37
C SER A 201 26.71 -24.97 9.75
N LEU A 202 27.50 -24.48 8.78
CA LEU A 202 28.46 -23.39 8.97
C LEU A 202 27.74 -22.10 9.38
N THR A 203 26.73 -21.72 8.59
CA THR A 203 25.96 -20.49 8.79
C THR A 203 25.18 -20.50 10.10
N ILE A 204 24.44 -21.56 10.40
CA ILE A 204 23.71 -21.69 11.67
C ILE A 204 24.67 -21.83 12.86
N GLY A 205 25.83 -22.48 12.67
CA GLY A 205 26.87 -22.56 13.69
C GLY A 205 27.40 -21.20 14.14
N ILE A 206 27.43 -20.20 13.27
CA ILE A 206 27.82 -18.82 13.62
C ILE A 206 26.68 -18.08 14.36
N VAL A 207 25.41 -18.35 14.03
CA VAL A 207 24.24 -17.71 14.67
C VAL A 207 24.08 -18.08 16.15
N VAL A 208 24.54 -19.27 16.55
CA VAL A 208 24.30 -19.84 17.90
C VAL A 208 25.52 -19.77 18.85
N GLN A 209 26.61 -19.12 18.44
CA GLN A 209 27.84 -18.95 19.23
C GLN A 209 27.87 -17.62 19.99
#